data_AF-A0A821TS12-F1
#
_entry.id   AF-A0A821TS12-F1
#
_cell.length_a   1.000
_cell.length_b   1.000
_cell.length_c   1.000
_cell.angle_alpha   90.00
_cell.angle_beta   90.00
_cell.angle_gamma   90.00
#
_symmetry.space_group_name_H-M   'P 1'
#
loop_
_entity.id
_entity.type
_entity.pdbx_description
1 polymer ?
#
loop_
_entity_poly.entity_id
_entity_poly.type
_entity_poly.pdbx_seq_one_letter_code
_entity_poly.pdbx_strand_id
1 'polypeptide(L)'
;MRIAILGASASASGAVDGILTYGISYMQGIGGLKSWQWTFLLEGSPIIPLGVLVYLLLDKVPNAVQWLNNIEKQLLTNLLRDDAGVADSESIPGTRLSWRQVRYVFIDWQIYLYSIVAGGNFAATKYLIAFLPTLIKAAGYTKTEAHLMTALPYAVACVCALLVGYSSSHRNEHGYHLVFCLLVALLGFILMFTLSNQGKVAICISSTVSCCGAFSALSLPLSWLTNNVGGHTKRSMAISFVMGRGVALALALALINANTNAFALALTVNTNALALMALELINA
;
A
#
# COMPACT_ATOMS: atom_id res chain seq x y z
N MET A 1 -0.22 -10.94 -7.69
CA MET A 1 -0.54 -11.49 -6.34
C MET A 1 0.50 -11.13 -5.27
N ARG A 2 1.80 -11.34 -5.48
CA ARG A 2 2.85 -11.02 -4.46
C ARG A 2 2.77 -9.58 -3.93
N ILE A 3 2.68 -8.60 -4.83
CA ILE A 3 2.58 -7.17 -4.48
C ILE A 3 1.27 -6.87 -3.73
N ALA A 4 0.16 -7.53 -4.08
CA ALA A 4 -1.11 -7.37 -3.39
C ALA A 4 -1.11 -7.93 -1.95
N ILE A 5 -0.42 -9.04 -1.71
CA ILE A 5 -0.22 -9.57 -0.34
C ILE A 5 0.57 -8.56 0.51
N LEU A 6 1.60 -7.95 -0.07
CA LEU A 6 2.35 -6.89 0.60
C LEU A 6 1.45 -5.68 0.93
N GLY A 7 0.60 -5.22 0.01
CA GLY A 7 -0.38 -4.17 0.31
C GLY A 7 -1.42 -4.56 1.35
N ALA A 8 -1.93 -5.78 1.30
CA ALA A 8 -2.90 -6.28 2.27
C ALA A 8 -2.30 -6.33 3.68
N SER A 9 -1.02 -6.65 3.82
CA SER A 9 -0.34 -6.62 5.12
C SER A 9 -0.38 -5.24 5.79
N ALA A 10 -0.38 -4.14 5.01
CA ALA A 10 -0.51 -2.79 5.55
C ALA A 10 -1.87 -2.53 6.22
N SER A 11 -2.96 -3.05 5.63
CA SER A 11 -4.30 -2.98 6.22
C SER A 11 -4.49 -3.98 7.36
N ALA A 12 -3.92 -5.18 7.25
CA ALA A 12 -3.88 -6.14 8.36
C ALA A 12 -3.19 -5.55 9.60
N SER A 13 -2.04 -4.88 9.41
CA SER A 13 -1.32 -4.19 10.48
C SER A 13 -2.19 -3.14 11.15
N GLY A 14 -2.91 -2.32 10.38
CA GLY A 14 -3.82 -1.32 10.95
C GLY A 14 -4.97 -1.91 11.76
N ALA A 15 -5.49 -3.07 11.35
CA ALA A 15 -6.52 -3.78 12.12
C ALA A 15 -5.99 -4.29 13.48
N VAL A 16 -4.79 -4.89 13.47
CA VAL A 16 -4.13 -5.38 14.69
C VAL A 16 -3.75 -4.24 15.62
N ASP A 17 -3.21 -3.14 15.08
CA ASP A 17 -2.84 -1.93 15.82
C ASP A 17 -4.03 -1.32 16.59
N GLY A 18 -5.21 -1.24 15.95
CA GLY A 18 -6.42 -0.75 16.61
C GLY A 18 -6.86 -1.58 17.82
N ILE A 19 -6.75 -2.92 17.71
CA ILE A 19 -7.09 -3.86 18.80
C ILE A 19 -6.03 -3.80 19.91
N LEU A 20 -4.76 -3.74 19.53
CA LEU A 20 -3.64 -3.69 20.48
C LEU A 20 -3.66 -2.39 21.28
N THR A 21 -3.88 -1.26 20.61
CA THR A 21 -4.03 0.06 21.24
C THR A 21 -5.19 0.09 22.24
N TYR A 22 -6.31 -0.56 21.90
CA TYR A 22 -7.44 -0.71 22.82
C TYR A 22 -7.04 -1.51 24.08
N GLY A 23 -6.31 -2.62 23.93
CA GLY A 23 -5.80 -3.40 25.07
C GLY A 23 -4.83 -2.61 25.95
N ILE A 24 -3.88 -1.90 25.33
CA ILE A 24 -2.87 -1.09 26.04
C ILE A 24 -3.51 0.07 26.81
N SER A 25 -4.67 0.55 26.38
CA SER A 25 -5.39 1.61 27.10
C SER A 25 -5.75 1.22 28.53
N TYR A 26 -5.95 -0.07 28.82
CA TYR A 26 -6.20 -0.60 30.17
C TYR A 26 -4.93 -0.80 31.01
N MET A 27 -3.74 -0.74 30.39
CA MET A 27 -2.46 -0.95 31.08
C MET A 27 -1.89 0.33 31.71
N GLN A 28 -2.68 1.40 31.77
CA GLN A 28 -2.24 2.67 32.36
C GLN A 28 -1.95 2.50 33.85
N GLY A 29 -0.70 2.77 34.27
CA GLY A 29 -0.28 2.68 35.67
C GLY A 29 0.22 1.30 36.09
N ILE A 30 0.11 0.28 35.24
CA ILE A 30 0.72 -1.04 35.51
C ILE A 30 2.25 -0.89 35.47
N GLY A 31 2.91 -1.28 36.55
CA GLY A 31 4.36 -1.17 36.69
C GLY A 31 4.89 0.27 36.79
N GLY A 32 4.02 1.25 37.09
CA GLY A 32 4.40 2.67 37.13
C GLY A 32 4.62 3.31 35.75
N LEU A 33 4.31 2.57 34.67
CA LEU A 33 4.50 3.01 33.30
C LEU A 33 3.22 3.62 32.71
N LYS A 34 3.40 4.58 31.80
CA LYS A 34 2.32 5.19 31.02
C LYS A 34 1.99 4.29 29.83
N SER A 35 0.74 4.31 29.35
CA SER A 35 0.27 3.46 28.24
C SER A 35 1.14 3.56 26.97
N TRP A 36 1.66 4.76 26.64
CA TRP A 36 2.53 4.92 25.48
C TRP A 36 3.89 4.19 25.60
N GLN A 37 4.39 3.99 26.84
CA GLN A 37 5.62 3.23 27.07
C GLN A 37 5.38 1.73 26.84
N TRP A 38 4.20 1.24 27.23
CA TRP A 38 3.77 -0.12 26.95
C TRP A 38 3.61 -0.39 25.46
N THR A 39 3.15 0.58 24.67
CA THR A 39 3.11 0.47 23.20
C THR A 39 4.50 0.20 22.62
N PHE A 40 5.51 0.99 22.99
CA PHE A 40 6.87 0.78 22.50
C PHE A 40 7.45 -0.58 22.93
N LEU A 41 7.17 -1.02 24.16
CA LEU A 41 7.64 -2.32 24.64
C LEU A 41 6.95 -3.48 23.93
N LEU A 42 5.62 -3.46 23.79
CA LEU A 42 4.86 -4.57 23.22
C LEU A 42 5.01 -4.66 21.70
N GLU A 43 5.09 -3.54 21.00
CA GLU A 43 5.28 -3.53 19.55
C GLU A 43 6.75 -3.60 19.15
N GLY A 44 7.63 -2.91 19.87
CA GLY A 44 9.05 -2.83 19.53
C GLY A 44 9.85 -4.07 19.92
N SER A 45 9.58 -4.66 21.09
CA SER A 45 10.37 -5.80 21.57
C SER A 45 10.29 -7.05 20.68
N PRO A 46 9.14 -7.49 20.10
CA PRO A 46 9.10 -8.67 19.25
C PRO A 46 9.79 -8.46 17.90
N ILE A 47 9.95 -7.22 17.43
CA ILE A 47 10.60 -6.91 16.15
C ILE A 47 12.10 -7.24 16.19
N ILE A 48 12.76 -7.05 17.33
CA ILE A 48 14.20 -7.31 17.49
C ILE A 48 14.54 -8.80 17.25
N PRO A 49 13.96 -9.79 17.95
CA PRO A 49 14.24 -11.19 17.71
C PRO A 49 13.73 -11.65 16.35
N LEU A 50 12.62 -11.11 15.84
CA LEU A 50 12.16 -11.39 14.48
C LEU A 50 13.18 -10.93 13.43
N GLY A 51 13.79 -9.75 13.60
CA GLY A 51 14.85 -9.26 12.72
C GLY A 51 16.09 -10.15 12.74
N VAL A 52 16.50 -10.62 13.92
CA VAL A 52 17.60 -11.60 14.06
C VAL A 52 17.24 -12.93 13.39
N LEU A 53 16.02 -13.42 13.58
CA LEU A 53 15.54 -14.67 12.96
C LEU A 53 15.49 -14.56 11.44
N VAL A 54 15.00 -13.45 10.89
CA VAL A 54 15.04 -13.19 9.44
C VAL A 54 16.48 -13.12 8.95
N TYR A 55 17.40 -12.48 9.67
CA TYR A 55 18.82 -12.43 9.30
C TYR A 55 19.47 -13.83 9.25
N LEU A 56 19.10 -14.72 10.17
CA LEU A 56 19.62 -16.09 10.22
C LEU A 56 18.99 -17.02 9.17
N LEU A 57 17.71 -16.83 8.85
CA LEU A 57 16.98 -17.67 7.87
C LEU A 57 17.12 -17.20 6.42
N LEU A 58 17.51 -15.94 6.18
CA LEU A 58 17.58 -15.39 4.83
C LEU A 58 18.86 -15.84 4.11
N ASP A 59 18.75 -16.91 3.34
CA ASP A 59 19.81 -17.39 2.45
C ASP A 59 20.08 -16.39 1.30
N LYS A 60 21.35 -16.01 1.12
CA LYS A 60 21.77 -14.95 0.18
C LYS A 60 21.77 -15.36 -1.29
N VAL A 61 21.63 -16.66 -1.61
CA VAL A 61 21.75 -17.20 -2.98
C VAL A 61 20.75 -18.36 -3.17
N PRO A 62 20.04 -18.45 -4.31
CA PRO A 62 19.10 -19.55 -4.60
C PRO A 62 19.70 -20.95 -4.43
N ASN A 63 21.01 -21.10 -4.68
CA ASN A 63 21.74 -22.35 -4.52
C ASN A 63 22.01 -22.72 -3.04
N ALA A 64 22.10 -21.73 -2.16
CA ALA A 64 22.32 -21.90 -0.73
C ALA A 64 21.06 -22.31 0.04
N VAL A 65 19.89 -22.23 -0.62
CA VAL A 65 18.59 -22.55 -0.02
C VAL A 65 18.53 -24.03 0.34
N GLN A 66 18.59 -24.38 1.62
CA GLN A 66 18.61 -25.79 2.04
C GLN A 66 17.22 -26.47 2.01
N TRP A 67 16.15 -25.67 1.98
CA TRP A 67 14.77 -26.17 2.02
C TRP A 67 14.15 -26.45 0.63
N LEU A 68 14.84 -26.12 -0.46
CA LEU A 68 14.37 -26.36 -1.83
C LEU A 68 15.01 -27.61 -2.43
N ASN A 69 14.21 -28.42 -3.13
CA ASN A 69 14.71 -29.59 -3.84
C ASN A 69 15.51 -29.17 -5.09
N ASN A 70 16.40 -30.02 -5.60
CA ASN A 70 17.29 -29.65 -6.72
C ASN A 70 16.52 -29.21 -7.99
N ILE A 71 15.36 -29.81 -8.24
CA ILE A 71 14.46 -29.46 -9.35
C ILE A 71 13.85 -28.07 -9.15
N GLU A 72 13.40 -27.76 -7.93
CA GLU A 72 12.83 -26.45 -7.58
C GLU A 72 13.89 -25.35 -7.64
N LYS A 73 15.14 -25.65 -7.26
CA LYS A 73 16.27 -24.73 -7.43
C LYS A 73 16.50 -24.38 -8.89
N GLN A 74 16.50 -25.39 -9.76
CA GLN A 74 16.66 -25.18 -11.21
C GLN A 74 15.51 -24.36 -11.78
N LEU A 75 14.27 -24.68 -11.40
CA LEU A 75 13.08 -23.93 -11.79
C LEU A 75 13.15 -22.47 -11.30
N LEU A 76 13.57 -22.25 -10.05
CA LEU A 76 13.75 -20.92 -9.48
C LEU A 76 14.85 -20.14 -10.19
N THR A 77 15.99 -20.76 -10.52
CA THR A 77 17.04 -20.11 -11.30
C THR A 77 16.60 -19.78 -12.73
N ASN A 78 15.76 -20.61 -13.33
CA ASN A 78 15.22 -20.35 -14.66
C ASN A 78 14.19 -19.22 -14.62
N LEU A 79 13.28 -19.22 -13.64
CA LEU A 79 12.35 -18.11 -13.41
C LEU A 79 13.09 -16.80 -13.12
N LEU A 80 14.16 -16.82 -12.32
CA LEU A 80 14.97 -15.63 -12.03
C LEU A 80 15.71 -15.12 -13.28
N ARG A 81 16.11 -16.02 -14.19
CA ARG A 81 16.68 -15.67 -15.50
C ARG A 81 15.62 -15.11 -16.44
N ASP A 82 14.43 -15.69 -16.46
CA ASP A 82 13.32 -15.22 -17.30
C ASP A 82 12.76 -13.88 -16.82
N ASP A 83 12.60 -13.68 -15.49
CA ASP A 83 12.24 -12.40 -14.88
C ASP A 83 13.34 -11.34 -15.08
N ALA A 84 14.58 -11.75 -15.36
CA ALA A 84 15.65 -10.84 -15.75
C ALA A 84 15.54 -10.26 -17.14
N GLY A 85 14.69 -10.86 -17.97
CA GLY A 85 14.71 -10.60 -19.40
C GLY A 85 16.00 -11.13 -20.02
N VAL A 86 15.95 -11.26 -21.34
CA VAL A 86 17.00 -11.80 -22.23
C VAL A 86 18.27 -10.91 -22.30
N ALA A 87 18.62 -10.21 -21.22
CA ALA A 87 19.92 -9.60 -21.04
C ALA A 87 20.52 -10.18 -19.76
N ASP A 88 21.62 -10.91 -19.94
CA ASP A 88 22.53 -11.39 -18.90
C ASP A 88 22.18 -12.79 -18.37
N SER A 89 22.25 -13.75 -19.29
CA SER A 89 22.59 -15.13 -18.98
C SER A 89 24.02 -15.22 -18.45
N GLU A 90 24.26 -14.84 -17.20
CA GLU A 90 25.31 -15.41 -16.36
C GLU A 90 25.09 -14.96 -14.91
N SER A 91 25.16 -15.93 -14.02
CA SER A 91 24.84 -15.85 -12.60
C SER A 91 25.70 -14.85 -11.82
N ILE A 92 25.08 -14.03 -10.95
CA ILE A 92 25.75 -13.44 -9.76
C ILE A 92 26.89 -12.46 -10.19
N PRO A 93 27.75 -11.96 -9.29
CA PRO A 93 27.80 -10.57 -8.81
C PRO A 93 28.03 -9.49 -9.89
N GLY A 94 27.27 -8.38 -9.79
CA GLY A 94 27.50 -7.18 -10.60
C GLY A 94 26.48 -6.96 -11.71
N THR A 95 25.19 -6.89 -11.36
CA THR A 95 24.17 -6.21 -12.18
C THR A 95 24.67 -4.81 -12.50
N ARG A 96 25.35 -4.64 -13.64
CA ARG A 96 25.96 -3.37 -14.00
C ARG A 96 24.82 -2.39 -14.18
N LEU A 97 24.75 -1.44 -13.25
CA LEU A 97 23.76 -0.38 -13.26
C LEU A 97 23.85 0.35 -14.61
N SER A 98 22.86 0.12 -15.46
CA SER A 98 22.79 0.79 -16.75
C SER A 98 22.30 2.21 -16.54
N TRP A 99 23.24 3.16 -16.46
CA TRP A 99 22.94 4.59 -16.35
C TRP A 99 22.02 5.08 -17.48
N ARG A 100 22.06 4.42 -18.64
CA ARG A 100 21.12 4.67 -19.73
C ARG A 100 19.68 4.31 -19.34
N GLN A 101 19.45 3.13 -18.78
CA GLN A 101 18.13 2.72 -18.28
C GLN A 101 17.64 3.63 -17.14
N VAL A 102 18.55 4.06 -16.26
CA VAL A 102 18.25 5.04 -15.19
C VAL A 102 17.76 6.36 -15.79
N ARG A 103 18.47 6.92 -16.77
CA ARG A 103 18.06 8.18 -17.41
C ARG A 103 16.71 8.08 -18.10
N TYR A 104 16.39 6.94 -18.73
CA TYR A 104 15.07 6.73 -19.31
C TYR A 104 13.95 6.84 -18.27
N VAL A 105 14.15 6.37 -17.03
CA VAL A 105 13.12 6.48 -15.97
C VAL A 105 12.74 7.94 -15.69
N PHE A 106 13.70 8.86 -15.75
CA PHE A 106 13.46 10.28 -15.49
C PHE A 106 12.81 11.03 -16.66
N ILE A 107 12.82 10.46 -17.86
CA ILE A 107 12.29 11.07 -19.08
C ILE A 107 10.94 10.45 -19.48
N ASP A 108 10.71 9.19 -19.08
CA ASP A 108 9.53 8.41 -19.43
C ASP A 108 8.28 8.98 -18.74
N TRP A 109 7.45 9.68 -19.51
CA TRP A 109 6.25 10.36 -19.03
C TRP A 109 5.22 9.38 -18.44
N GLN A 110 5.19 8.12 -18.86
CA GLN A 110 4.29 7.10 -18.29
C GLN A 110 4.59 6.90 -16.81
N ILE A 111 5.87 6.88 -16.43
CA ILE A 111 6.31 6.71 -15.03
C ILE A 111 5.84 7.91 -14.18
N TYR A 112 5.75 9.11 -14.76
CA TYR A 112 5.18 10.26 -14.06
C TYR A 112 3.68 10.08 -13.81
N LEU A 113 2.92 9.54 -14.76
CA LEU A 113 1.50 9.23 -14.53
C LEU A 113 1.30 8.17 -13.45
N TYR A 114 2.09 7.10 -13.45
CA TYR A 114 2.10 6.13 -12.35
C TYR A 114 2.42 6.78 -11.00
N SER A 115 3.36 7.73 -10.98
CA SER A 115 3.73 8.49 -9.78
C SER A 115 2.58 9.35 -9.26
N ILE A 116 1.81 10.00 -10.15
CA ILE A 116 0.64 10.81 -9.78
C ILE A 116 -0.43 9.92 -9.18
N VAL A 117 -0.78 8.81 -9.84
CA VAL A 117 -1.79 7.87 -9.38
C VAL A 117 -1.41 7.24 -8.04
N ALA A 118 -0.17 6.75 -7.91
CA ALA A 118 0.33 6.20 -6.65
C ALA A 118 0.35 7.27 -5.54
N GLY A 119 0.80 8.49 -5.86
CA GLY A 119 0.87 9.59 -4.89
C GLY A 119 -0.48 10.07 -4.38
N GLY A 120 -1.47 10.24 -5.27
CA GLY A 120 -2.82 10.58 -4.84
C GLY A 120 -3.45 9.48 -3.98
N ASN A 121 -3.18 8.21 -4.32
CA ASN A 121 -3.67 7.09 -3.50
C ASN A 121 -2.96 7.04 -2.13
N PHE A 122 -1.66 7.33 -2.06
CA PHE A 122 -0.96 7.45 -0.78
C PHE A 122 -1.50 8.60 0.08
N ALA A 123 -1.84 9.75 -0.53
CA ALA A 123 -2.47 10.87 0.18
C ALA A 123 -3.81 10.43 0.79
N ALA A 124 -4.63 9.74 -0.02
CA ALA A 124 -5.91 9.20 0.38
C ALA A 124 -5.79 8.22 1.57
N THR A 125 -4.90 7.24 1.48
CA THR A 125 -4.68 6.25 2.55
C THR A 125 -4.11 6.90 3.81
N LYS A 126 -3.15 7.82 3.69
CA LYS A 126 -2.57 8.53 4.84
C LYS A 126 -3.62 9.38 5.57
N TYR A 127 -4.54 10.00 4.84
CA TYR A 127 -5.65 10.74 5.44
C TYR A 127 -6.51 9.83 6.32
N LEU A 128 -6.88 8.63 5.83
CA LEU A 128 -7.62 7.65 6.64
C LEU A 128 -6.84 7.23 7.87
N ILE A 129 -5.56 6.90 7.74
CA ILE A 129 -4.74 6.49 8.89
C ILE A 129 -4.67 7.61 9.95
N ALA A 130 -4.50 8.86 9.54
CA ALA A 130 -4.32 9.98 10.47
C ALA A 130 -5.64 10.45 11.11
N PHE A 131 -6.73 10.53 10.35
CA PHE A 131 -7.94 11.23 10.78
C PHE A 131 -9.12 10.31 11.09
N LEU A 132 -9.08 9.04 10.70
CA LEU A 132 -10.21 8.14 10.93
C LEU A 132 -10.56 7.94 12.41
N PRO A 133 -9.60 7.72 13.35
CA PRO A 133 -9.93 7.63 14.77
C PRO A 133 -10.57 8.93 15.30
N THR A 134 -10.11 10.08 14.81
CA THR A 134 -10.63 11.39 15.20
C THR A 134 -12.08 11.58 14.70
N LEU A 135 -12.38 11.13 13.49
CA LEU A 135 -13.73 11.20 12.90
C LEU A 135 -14.70 10.28 13.64
N ILE A 136 -14.26 9.06 14.01
CA ILE A 136 -15.06 8.16 14.83
C ILE A 136 -15.28 8.73 16.23
N LYS A 137 -14.26 9.34 16.84
CA LYS A 137 -14.39 10.02 18.13
C LYS A 137 -15.41 11.17 18.06
N ALA A 138 -15.40 11.96 16.99
CA ALA A 138 -16.36 13.04 16.77
C ALA A 138 -17.82 12.53 16.68
N ALA A 139 -18.03 11.27 16.30
CA ALA A 139 -19.34 10.60 16.29
C ALA A 139 -19.92 10.29 17.68
N GLY A 140 -19.19 10.58 18.76
CA GLY A 140 -19.60 10.27 20.13
C GLY A 140 -19.11 8.93 20.66
N TYR A 141 -18.01 8.39 20.12
CA TYR A 141 -17.25 7.30 20.73
C TYR A 141 -16.18 7.86 21.68
N THR A 142 -15.86 7.10 22.72
CA THR A 142 -14.70 7.43 23.56
C THR A 142 -13.39 7.27 22.78
N LYS A 143 -12.29 7.87 23.27
CA LYS A 143 -10.98 7.79 22.59
C LYS A 143 -10.52 6.34 22.39
N THR A 144 -10.74 5.48 23.38
CA THR A 144 -10.34 4.07 23.35
C THR A 144 -11.22 3.25 22.40
N GLU A 145 -12.55 3.43 22.47
CA GLU A 145 -13.48 2.78 21.55
C GLU A 145 -13.26 3.21 20.10
N ALA A 146 -12.87 4.46 19.83
CA ALA A 146 -12.62 4.94 18.48
C ALA A 146 -11.50 4.15 17.78
N HIS A 147 -10.41 3.81 18.50
CA HIS A 147 -9.34 2.97 17.96
C HIS A 147 -9.81 1.54 17.68
N LEU A 148 -10.60 0.95 18.59
CA LEU A 148 -11.19 -0.37 18.35
C LEU A 148 -12.12 -0.37 17.12
N MET A 149 -12.92 0.68 16.97
CA MET A 149 -13.83 0.81 15.82
C MET A 149 -13.09 1.02 14.50
N THR A 150 -11.86 1.55 14.49
CA THR A 150 -11.03 1.58 13.27
C THR A 150 -10.52 0.21 12.84
N ALA A 151 -10.42 -0.76 13.76
CA ALA A 151 -9.93 -2.09 13.42
C ALA A 151 -10.82 -2.81 12.41
N LEU A 152 -12.14 -2.61 12.50
CA LEU A 152 -13.11 -3.24 11.61
C LEU A 152 -12.98 -2.76 10.15
N PRO A 153 -13.00 -1.44 9.84
CA PRO A 153 -12.71 -0.93 8.50
C PRO A 153 -11.41 -1.47 7.90
N TYR A 154 -10.33 -1.57 8.69
CA TYR A 154 -9.06 -2.09 8.21
C TYR A 154 -9.09 -3.61 7.95
N ALA A 155 -9.77 -4.37 8.80
CA ALA A 155 -9.93 -5.82 8.61
C ALA A 155 -10.70 -6.14 7.33
N VAL A 156 -11.82 -5.45 7.09
CA VAL A 156 -12.60 -5.61 5.85
C VAL A 156 -11.78 -5.15 4.64
N ALA A 157 -11.06 -4.03 4.76
CA ALA A 157 -10.20 -3.53 3.70
C ALA A 157 -9.07 -4.52 3.33
N CYS A 158 -8.53 -5.26 4.31
CA CYS A 158 -7.54 -6.31 4.06
C CYS A 158 -8.11 -7.44 3.20
N VAL A 159 -9.31 -7.94 3.53
CA VAL A 159 -9.98 -8.97 2.74
C VAL A 159 -10.28 -8.46 1.32
N CYS A 160 -10.80 -7.22 1.20
CA CYS A 160 -11.04 -6.60 -0.10
C CYS A 160 -9.75 -6.44 -0.92
N ALA A 161 -8.64 -6.01 -0.31
CA ALA A 161 -7.37 -5.84 -1.00
C ALA A 161 -6.83 -7.17 -1.54
N LEU A 162 -6.99 -8.27 -0.79
CA LEU A 162 -6.62 -9.61 -1.25
C LEU A 162 -7.51 -10.08 -2.41
N LEU A 163 -8.83 -9.91 -2.31
CA LEU A 163 -9.78 -10.31 -3.35
C LEU A 163 -9.56 -9.53 -4.64
N VAL A 164 -9.43 -8.20 -4.55
CA VAL A 164 -9.15 -7.33 -5.69
C VAL A 164 -7.78 -7.66 -6.28
N GLY A 165 -6.77 -7.87 -5.44
CA GLY A 165 -5.43 -8.25 -5.88
C GLY A 165 -5.41 -9.59 -6.62
N TYR A 166 -6.19 -10.57 -6.16
CA TYR A 166 -6.38 -11.86 -6.81
C TYR A 166 -7.10 -11.70 -8.15
N SER A 167 -8.28 -11.06 -8.16
CA SER A 167 -9.08 -10.84 -9.38
C SER A 167 -8.31 -10.06 -10.45
N SER A 168 -7.63 -8.99 -10.04
CA SER A 168 -6.83 -8.15 -10.93
C SER A 168 -5.64 -8.91 -11.54
N SER A 169 -4.99 -9.77 -10.74
CA SER A 169 -3.90 -10.62 -11.24
C SER A 169 -4.40 -11.71 -12.18
N HIS A 170 -5.57 -12.29 -11.91
CA HIS A 170 -6.14 -13.38 -12.70
C HIS A 170 -6.65 -12.90 -14.06
N ARG A 171 -7.26 -11.71 -14.12
CA ARG A 171 -7.77 -11.10 -15.35
C ARG A 171 -6.73 -10.25 -16.09
N ASN A 172 -5.59 -9.95 -15.47
CA ASN A 172 -4.57 -9.03 -15.97
C ASN A 172 -5.11 -7.61 -16.28
N GLU A 173 -6.19 -7.22 -15.60
CA GLU A 173 -6.96 -5.99 -15.81
C GLU A 173 -6.68 -4.98 -14.69
N HIS A 174 -5.42 -4.60 -14.51
CA HIS A 174 -5.01 -3.72 -13.39
C HIS A 174 -5.67 -2.34 -13.44
N GLY A 175 -5.82 -1.76 -14.62
CA GLY A 175 -6.43 -0.43 -14.80
C GLY A 175 -7.90 -0.38 -14.37
N TYR A 176 -8.73 -1.33 -14.82
CA TYR A 176 -10.17 -1.35 -14.49
C TYR A 176 -10.42 -1.56 -13.00
N HIS A 177 -9.70 -2.51 -12.37
CA HIS A 177 -9.82 -2.75 -10.94
C HIS A 177 -9.40 -1.52 -10.12
N LEU A 178 -8.37 -0.81 -10.58
CA LEU A 178 -7.89 0.41 -9.92
C LEU A 178 -8.91 1.55 -10.01
N VAL A 179 -9.49 1.79 -11.19
CA VAL A 179 -10.56 2.78 -11.36
C VAL A 179 -11.77 2.44 -10.49
N PHE A 180 -12.17 1.17 -10.46
CA PHE A 180 -13.26 0.71 -9.60
C PHE A 180 -12.98 0.98 -8.12
N CYS A 181 -11.80 0.60 -7.62
CA CYS A 181 -11.42 0.84 -6.22
C CYS A 181 -11.39 2.34 -5.87
N LEU A 182 -10.92 3.19 -6.80
CA LEU A 182 -10.95 4.64 -6.62
C LEU A 182 -12.37 5.19 -6.59
N LEU A 183 -13.28 4.72 -7.45
CA LEU A 183 -14.69 5.13 -7.40
C LEU A 183 -15.36 4.71 -6.08
N VAL A 184 -15.07 3.50 -5.59
CA VAL A 184 -15.55 3.03 -4.28
C VAL A 184 -15.00 3.90 -3.15
N ALA A 185 -13.72 4.29 -3.23
CA ALA A 185 -13.14 5.23 -2.28
C ALA A 185 -13.83 6.60 -2.38
N LEU A 186 -14.03 7.17 -3.57
CA LEU A 186 -14.77 8.43 -3.76
C LEU A 186 -16.13 8.40 -3.05
N LEU A 187 -16.90 7.33 -3.31
CA LEU A 187 -18.23 7.13 -2.72
C LEU A 187 -18.16 7.03 -1.20
N GLY A 188 -17.22 6.26 -0.65
CA GLY A 188 -17.02 6.16 0.80
C GLY A 188 -16.76 7.51 1.45
N PHE A 189 -15.97 8.37 0.80
CA PHE A 189 -15.65 9.69 1.32
C PHE A 189 -16.79 10.69 1.21
N ILE A 190 -17.54 10.64 0.10
CA ILE A 190 -18.79 11.40 -0.04
C ILE A 190 -19.75 11.01 1.08
N LEU A 191 -19.90 9.70 1.34
CA LEU A 191 -20.72 9.20 2.44
C LEU A 191 -20.19 9.68 3.79
N MET A 192 -18.86 9.66 4.02
CA MET A 192 -18.28 10.13 5.27
C MET A 192 -18.57 11.61 5.53
N PHE A 193 -18.56 12.44 4.48
CA PHE A 193 -18.89 13.85 4.59
C PHE A 193 -20.38 14.07 4.87
N THR A 194 -21.26 13.42 4.11
CA THR A 194 -22.72 13.60 4.21
C THR A 194 -23.34 12.96 5.45
N LEU A 195 -22.83 11.80 5.88
CA LEU A 195 -23.33 11.04 7.01
C LEU A 195 -22.61 11.36 8.34
N SER A 196 -21.73 12.35 8.36
CA SER A 196 -20.95 12.74 9.56
C SER A 196 -21.79 13.02 10.82
N ASN A 197 -23.07 13.40 10.66
CA ASN A 197 -23.98 13.71 11.77
C ASN A 197 -25.15 12.71 11.93
N GLN A 198 -25.19 11.64 11.12
CA GLN A 198 -26.33 10.70 11.05
C GLN A 198 -26.23 9.53 12.06
N GLY A 199 -25.21 9.54 12.93
CA GLY A 199 -25.03 8.58 14.01
C GLY A 199 -23.89 7.58 13.81
N LYS A 200 -23.68 6.75 14.83
CA LYS A 200 -22.52 5.86 14.97
C LYS A 200 -22.40 4.82 13.85
N VAL A 201 -23.51 4.19 13.47
CA VAL A 201 -23.54 3.14 12.42
C VAL A 201 -23.16 3.71 11.05
N ALA A 202 -23.67 4.91 10.74
CA ALA A 202 -23.42 5.64 9.50
C ALA A 202 -21.91 5.90 9.28
N ILE A 203 -21.19 6.28 10.34
CA ILE A 203 -19.75 6.53 10.29
C ILE A 203 -18.96 5.21 10.15
N CYS A 204 -19.37 4.13 10.80
CA CYS A 204 -18.74 2.82 10.63
C CYS A 204 -18.89 2.28 9.19
N ILE A 205 -20.06 2.42 8.59
CA ILE A 205 -20.29 1.97 7.20
C ILE A 205 -19.47 2.82 6.22
N SER A 206 -19.56 4.15 6.32
CA SER A 206 -18.84 5.05 5.41
C SER A 206 -17.33 4.92 5.53
N SER A 207 -16.79 4.76 6.75
CA SER A 207 -15.36 4.51 6.97
C SER A 207 -14.90 3.17 6.40
N THR A 208 -15.72 2.11 6.52
CA THR A 208 -15.42 0.79 5.94
C THR A 208 -15.35 0.87 4.43
N VAL A 209 -16.34 1.49 3.77
CA VAL A 209 -16.35 1.65 2.30
C VAL A 209 -15.14 2.46 1.83
N SER A 210 -14.81 3.57 2.51
CA SER A 210 -13.63 4.39 2.23
C SER A 210 -12.32 3.61 2.34
N CYS A 211 -12.16 2.82 3.42
CA CYS A 211 -10.97 2.01 3.64
C CYS A 211 -10.85 0.91 2.58
N CYS A 212 -11.94 0.22 2.26
CA CYS A 212 -11.93 -0.84 1.24
C CYS A 212 -11.44 -0.33 -0.11
N GLY A 213 -11.93 0.83 -0.57
CA GLY A 213 -11.48 1.41 -1.84
C GLY A 213 -10.01 1.85 -1.80
N ALA A 214 -9.63 2.65 -0.81
CA ALA A 214 -8.30 3.27 -0.75
C ALA A 214 -7.15 2.26 -0.52
N PHE A 215 -7.36 1.27 0.36
CA PHE A 215 -6.34 0.26 0.64
C PHE A 215 -6.24 -0.79 -0.47
N SER A 216 -7.36 -1.16 -1.12
CA SER A 216 -7.31 -2.07 -2.28
C SER A 216 -6.58 -1.46 -3.46
N ALA A 217 -6.70 -0.14 -3.66
CA ALA A 217 -6.00 0.59 -4.70
C ALA A 217 -4.48 0.73 -4.45
N LEU A 218 -3.97 0.47 -3.24
CA LEU A 218 -2.58 0.78 -2.86
C LEU A 218 -1.53 -0.04 -3.61
N SER A 219 -1.84 -1.29 -3.96
CA SER A 219 -0.90 -2.20 -4.63
C SER A 219 -1.04 -2.29 -6.15
N LEU A 220 -2.16 -1.80 -6.69
CA LEU A 220 -2.48 -1.94 -8.11
C LEU A 220 -1.58 -1.10 -9.02
N PRO A 221 -1.29 0.19 -8.75
CA PRO A 221 -0.40 1.00 -9.58
C PRO A 221 1.01 0.40 -9.66
N LEU A 222 1.50 -0.14 -8.53
CA LEU A 222 2.83 -0.74 -8.47
C LEU A 222 2.90 -2.04 -9.24
N SER A 223 1.88 -2.90 -9.10
CA SER A 223 1.77 -4.15 -9.87
C SER A 223 1.68 -3.87 -11.37
N TRP A 224 0.93 -2.84 -11.74
CA TRP A 224 0.77 -2.44 -13.13
C TRP A 224 2.05 -1.86 -13.72
N LEU A 225 2.75 -1.00 -12.97
CA LEU A 225 4.07 -0.48 -13.35
C LEU A 225 5.07 -1.61 -13.55
N THR A 226 5.15 -2.58 -12.63
CA THR A 226 6.09 -3.68 -12.77
C THR A 226 5.80 -4.50 -14.02
N ASN A 227 4.54 -4.73 -14.36
CA ASN A 227 4.19 -5.51 -15.54
C ASN A 227 4.51 -4.77 -16.86
N ASN A 228 4.43 -3.44 -16.87
CA ASN A 228 4.68 -2.63 -18.07
C ASN A 228 6.14 -2.19 -18.26
N VAL A 229 6.96 -2.21 -17.19
CA VAL A 229 8.38 -1.84 -17.27
C VAL A 229 9.26 -3.09 -17.35
N GLY A 230 9.87 -3.27 -18.52
CA GLY A 230 10.88 -4.31 -18.77
C GLY A 230 12.29 -3.90 -18.32
N GLY A 231 13.11 -4.90 -18.00
CA GLY A 231 14.50 -4.76 -17.58
C GLY A 231 14.65 -4.47 -16.08
N HIS A 232 15.49 -5.26 -15.40
CA HIS A 232 15.69 -5.20 -13.94
C HIS A 232 16.05 -3.81 -13.42
N THR A 233 17.08 -3.17 -13.99
CA THR A 233 17.54 -1.85 -13.51
C THR A 233 16.48 -0.77 -13.75
N LYS A 234 15.80 -0.78 -14.91
CA LYS A 234 14.71 0.18 -15.20
C LYS A 234 13.54 -0.03 -14.24
N ARG A 235 13.11 -1.28 -14.02
CA ARG A 235 11.98 -1.63 -13.13
C ARG A 235 12.25 -1.22 -11.68
N SER A 236 13.40 -1.56 -11.11
CA SER A 236 13.75 -1.19 -9.73
C SER A 236 13.83 0.32 -9.53
N MET A 237 14.41 1.05 -10.49
CA MET A 237 14.49 2.50 -10.43
C MET A 237 13.12 3.16 -10.62
N ALA A 238 12.28 2.64 -11.53
CA ALA A 238 10.92 3.13 -11.74
C ALA A 238 10.06 2.97 -10.48
N ILE A 239 10.11 1.81 -9.81
CA ILE A 239 9.44 1.57 -8.53
C ILE A 239 9.89 2.60 -7.49
N SER A 240 11.21 2.78 -7.35
CA SER A 240 11.80 3.71 -6.37
C SER A 240 11.38 5.15 -6.63
N PHE A 241 11.39 5.56 -7.90
CA PHE A 241 10.99 6.89 -8.32
C PHE A 241 9.49 7.14 -8.08
N VAL A 242 8.63 6.19 -8.45
CA VAL A 242 7.18 6.26 -8.25
C VAL A 242 6.84 6.33 -6.75
N MET A 243 7.50 5.52 -5.92
CA MET A 243 7.32 5.55 -4.47
C MET A 243 7.79 6.88 -3.87
N GLY A 244 9.00 7.33 -4.20
CA GLY A 244 9.58 8.56 -3.69
C GLY A 244 8.77 9.80 -4.08
N ARG A 245 8.44 9.94 -5.37
CA ARG A 245 7.59 11.04 -5.85
C ARG A 245 6.17 10.94 -5.35
N GLY A 246 5.62 9.73 -5.24
CA GLY A 246 4.27 9.52 -4.73
C GLY A 246 4.13 10.05 -3.30
N VAL A 247 5.10 9.74 -2.43
CA VAL A 247 5.13 10.26 -1.06
C VAL A 247 5.32 11.78 -1.04
N ALA A 248 6.21 12.33 -1.86
CA ALA A 248 6.42 13.78 -1.94
C ALA A 248 5.16 14.52 -2.41
N LEU A 249 4.46 13.98 -3.41
CA LEU A 249 3.19 14.52 -3.90
C LEU A 249 2.11 14.45 -2.83
N ALA A 250 1.99 13.32 -2.12
CA ALA A 250 1.04 13.18 -1.03
C ALA A 250 1.27 14.22 0.08
N LEU A 251 2.54 14.48 0.40
CA LEU A 251 2.92 15.48 1.40
C LEU A 251 2.66 16.91 0.90
N ALA A 252 2.95 17.21 -0.36
CA ALA A 252 2.62 18.50 -0.97
C ALA A 252 1.11 18.76 -0.97
N LEU A 253 0.29 17.77 -1.35
CA LEU A 253 -1.17 17.87 -1.31
C LEU A 253 -1.70 18.08 0.11
N ALA A 254 -1.07 17.46 1.11
CA ALA A 254 -1.42 17.66 2.51
C ALA A 254 -1.06 19.07 3.01
N LEU A 255 0.06 19.64 2.56
CA LEU A 255 0.52 20.99 2.96
C LEU A 255 -0.26 22.11 2.28
N ILE A 256 -0.55 21.96 0.98
CA ILE A 256 -1.23 23.01 0.18
C ILE A 256 -2.67 23.24 0.68
N ASN A 257 -3.30 22.22 1.26
CA ASN A 257 -4.72 22.25 1.62
C ASN A 257 -4.98 22.04 3.11
N ALA A 258 -4.22 22.74 3.97
CA ALA A 258 -4.49 22.80 5.41
C ALA A 258 -5.91 23.32 5.78
N ASN A 259 -6.68 23.85 4.80
CA ASN A 259 -7.99 24.44 5.02
C ASN A 259 -9.19 23.82 4.26
N THR A 260 -9.05 22.87 3.31
CA THR A 260 -10.22 22.15 2.72
C THR A 260 -9.84 21.04 1.72
N ASN A 261 -10.59 19.93 1.76
CA ASN A 261 -10.81 18.95 0.67
C ASN A 261 -9.60 18.32 -0.05
N ALA A 262 -8.43 18.23 0.59
CA ALA A 262 -7.23 17.57 0.03
C ALA A 262 -7.51 16.16 -0.52
N PHE A 263 -8.43 15.44 0.12
CA PHE A 263 -8.83 14.11 -0.28
C PHE A 263 -9.59 14.07 -1.62
N ALA A 264 -10.61 14.92 -1.79
CA ALA A 264 -11.42 14.94 -3.01
C ALA A 264 -10.59 15.31 -4.24
N LEU A 265 -9.63 16.23 -4.05
CA LEU A 265 -8.71 16.65 -5.11
C LEU A 265 -7.70 15.56 -5.47
N ALA A 266 -7.17 14.82 -4.49
CA ALA A 266 -6.29 13.68 -4.76
C ALA A 266 -7.00 12.61 -5.60
N LEU A 267 -8.28 12.38 -5.34
CA LEU A 267 -9.03 11.31 -5.98
C LEU A 267 -9.49 11.67 -7.40
N THR A 268 -9.89 12.92 -7.64
CA THR A 268 -10.20 13.41 -8.99
C THR A 268 -8.95 13.47 -9.88
N VAL A 269 -7.80 13.85 -9.32
CA VAL A 269 -6.52 13.81 -10.03
C VAL A 269 -6.16 12.36 -10.41
N ASN A 270 -6.38 11.39 -9.52
CA ASN A 270 -6.13 9.99 -9.80
C ASN A 270 -7.03 9.42 -10.90
N THR A 271 -8.34 9.69 -10.86
CA THR A 271 -9.27 9.18 -11.89
C THR A 271 -8.96 9.77 -13.26
N ASN A 272 -8.55 11.04 -13.32
CA ASN A 272 -8.18 11.70 -14.57
C ASN A 272 -6.85 11.16 -15.12
N ALA A 273 -5.83 10.97 -14.27
CA ALA A 273 -4.55 10.40 -14.69
C ALA A 273 -4.70 8.95 -15.20
N LEU A 274 -5.63 8.18 -14.63
CA LEU A 274 -5.95 6.84 -15.11
C LEU A 274 -6.71 6.84 -16.42
N ALA A 275 -7.66 7.75 -16.61
CA ALA A 275 -8.36 7.91 -17.87
C ALA A 275 -7.37 8.24 -19.01
N LEU A 276 -6.39 9.11 -18.73
CA LEU A 276 -5.32 9.41 -19.68
C LEU A 276 -4.45 8.18 -20.01
N MET A 277 -4.02 7.41 -19.00
CA MET A 277 -3.28 6.16 -19.25
C MET A 277 -4.09 5.12 -20.03
N ALA A 278 -5.39 5.01 -19.76
CA ALA A 278 -6.27 4.07 -20.45
C ALA A 278 -6.49 4.46 -21.92
N LEU A 279 -6.69 5.75 -22.20
CA LEU A 279 -6.85 6.26 -23.56
C LEU A 279 -5.58 6.03 -24.40
N GLU A 280 -4.41 6.14 -23.81
CA GLU A 280 -3.16 5.89 -24.52
C GLU A 280 -2.90 4.41 -24.80
N LEU A 281 -3.26 3.51 -23.88
CA LEU A 281 -3.17 2.06 -24.11
C LEU A 281 -4.15 1.57 -25.18
N ILE A 282 -5.22 2.32 -25.46
CA ILE A 282 -6.16 2.03 -26.55
C ILE A 282 -5.63 2.57 -27.89
N ASN A 283 -4.81 3.63 -27.86
CA ASN A 283 -4.28 4.30 -29.05
C ASN A 283 -2.87 3.83 -29.47
N ALA A 284 -2.23 2.96 -28.71
CA ALA A 284 -0.90 2.38 -28.96
C ALA A 284 -1.00 0.96 -29.52
#